data_AF-A0A2G9PVE0-F1
#
_entry.id   AF-A0A2G9PVE0-F1
#
_cell.length_a   1.000
_cell.length_b   1.000
_cell.length_c   1.000
_cell.angle_alpha   90.00
_cell.angle_beta   90.00
_cell.angle_gamma   90.00
#
_symmetry.space_group_name_H-M   'P 1'
#
loop_
_entity.id
_entity.type
_entity.pdbx_description
1 polymer ?
#
loop_
_entity_poly.entity_id
_entity_poly.type
_entity_poly.pdbx_seq_one_letter_code
_entity_poly.pdbx_strand_id
1 'polypeptide(L)'
;MKYNKEGWQCFVQIDEDKVIKRIKTKEEMFYSIRRHLEANNKLDKLEERVDKINLSTINSLRIIQESKIPRKYIANANIQDNIIEQDKVILLGEKINELIRSGNEKEAKRLIEYLIDFIITLWNYKIHENTYKFYSCYGIDKNNNIVLIDFLEITDDREKVTKQIMNKKWNKPERYFGKIDKKISDYFIELANKKLTLKTFQENWRLK
;
A
#
# COMPACT_ATOMS: atom_id res chain seq x y z
N MET A 1 -2.54 -5.37 25.39
CA MET A 1 -2.00 -5.58 24.02
C MET A 1 -0.80 -4.64 23.84
N LYS A 2 0.39 -5.13 23.44
CA LYS A 2 1.60 -4.32 23.31
C LYS A 2 1.96 -4.18 21.83
N TYR A 3 1.78 -2.98 21.28
CA TYR A 3 2.12 -2.68 19.89
C TYR A 3 3.62 -2.43 19.75
N ASN A 4 4.25 -3.03 18.74
CA ASN A 4 5.70 -2.95 18.52
C ASN A 4 6.07 -2.02 17.35
N LYS A 5 5.10 -1.59 16.55
CA LYS A 5 5.27 -0.59 15.48
C LYS A 5 4.09 0.39 15.45
N GLU A 6 4.33 1.58 14.93
CA GLU A 6 3.36 2.67 14.87
C GLU A 6 3.37 3.32 13.47
N GLY A 7 2.19 3.44 12.85
CA GLY A 7 1.94 4.31 11.70
C GLY A 7 1.09 5.51 12.10
N TRP A 8 0.75 6.38 11.15
CA TRP A 8 -0.13 7.51 11.45
C TRP A 8 -1.59 7.09 11.62
N GLN A 9 -2.06 6.11 10.84
CA GLN A 9 -3.44 5.61 10.90
C GLN A 9 -3.67 4.57 12.00
N CYS A 10 -2.66 3.77 12.35
CA CYS A 10 -2.85 2.59 13.18
C CYS A 10 -1.64 2.26 14.05
N PHE A 11 -1.89 1.52 15.13
CA PHE A 11 -0.88 0.77 15.84
C PHE A 11 -0.78 -0.63 15.24
N VAL A 12 0.43 -1.20 15.22
CA VAL A 12 0.70 -2.50 14.62
C VAL A 12 1.34 -3.43 15.65
N GLN A 13 0.78 -4.62 15.76
CA GLN A 13 1.35 -5.76 16.46
C GLN A 13 1.65 -6.84 15.41
N ILE A 14 2.84 -7.43 15.51
CA ILE A 14 3.28 -8.52 14.63
C ILE A 14 3.52 -9.73 15.53
N ASP A 15 2.75 -10.78 15.28
CA ASP A 15 2.88 -12.07 15.96
C ASP A 15 3.63 -13.06 15.06
N GLU A 16 3.59 -14.35 15.39
CA GLU A 16 4.30 -15.39 14.64
C GLU A 16 3.73 -15.55 13.23
N ASP A 17 2.41 -15.65 13.10
CA ASP A 17 1.65 -15.91 11.88
C ASP A 17 0.67 -14.79 11.48
N LYS A 18 0.49 -13.77 12.34
CA LYS A 18 -0.46 -12.68 12.13
C LYS A 18 0.15 -11.28 12.23
N VAL A 19 -0.53 -10.33 11.60
CA VAL A 19 -0.36 -8.90 11.80
C VAL A 19 -1.70 -8.31 12.23
N ILE A 20 -1.72 -7.70 13.41
CA ILE A 20 -2.91 -7.06 13.98
C ILE A 20 -2.71 -5.55 13.95
N LYS A 21 -3.64 -4.83 13.33
CA LYS A 21 -3.64 -3.37 13.26
C LYS A 21 -4.84 -2.83 14.00
N ARG A 22 -4.61 -1.95 14.97
CA ARG A 22 -5.69 -1.20 15.62
C ARG A 22 -5.72 0.21 15.03
N ILE A 23 -6.85 0.58 14.45
CA ILE A 23 -7.08 1.93 13.95
C ILE A 23 -7.05 2.92 15.12
N LYS A 24 -6.34 4.03 14.91
CA LYS A 24 -6.21 5.09 15.91
C LYS A 24 -7.48 5.92 15.98
N THR A 25 -7.78 6.42 17.17
CA THR A 25 -8.75 7.52 17.32
C THR A 25 -8.18 8.82 16.75
N LYS A 26 -9.03 9.82 16.46
CA LYS A 26 -8.56 11.15 16.04
C LYS A 26 -7.55 11.75 17.04
N GLU A 27 -7.79 11.58 18.33
CA GLU A 27 -6.89 12.07 19.39
C GLU A 27 -5.53 11.36 19.33
N GLU A 28 -5.51 10.04 19.16
CA GLU A 28 -4.26 9.30 19.00
C GLU A 28 -3.51 9.72 17.73
N MET A 29 -4.22 9.95 16.62
CA MET A 29 -3.62 10.49 15.39
C MET A 29 -3.03 11.89 15.62
N PHE A 30 -3.74 12.76 16.35
CA PHE A 30 -3.30 14.11 16.68
C PHE A 30 -1.94 14.09 17.37
N TYR A 31 -1.78 13.30 18.44
CA TYR A 31 -0.49 13.21 19.14
C TYR A 31 0.64 12.65 18.27
N SER A 32 0.36 11.63 17.46
CA SER A 32 1.39 11.05 16.56
C SER A 32 1.83 12.02 15.47
N ILE A 33 0.89 12.76 14.86
CA ILE A 33 1.17 13.71 13.78
C ILE A 33 1.83 14.98 14.34
N ARG A 34 1.37 15.47 15.50
CA ARG A 34 1.92 16.67 16.16
C ARG A 34 3.43 16.57 16.34
N ARG A 35 3.92 15.47 16.93
CA ARG A 35 5.36 15.23 17.14
C ARG A 35 6.17 15.36 15.84
N HIS A 36 5.62 14.86 14.74
CA HIS A 36 6.27 14.94 13.43
C HIS A 36 6.22 16.36 12.84
N LEU A 37 5.11 17.07 12.98
CA LEU A 37 4.95 18.43 12.44
C LEU A 37 5.75 19.47 13.23
N GLU A 38 5.89 19.30 14.55
CA GLU A 38 6.78 20.11 15.41
C GLU A 38 8.22 20.07 14.90
N ALA A 39 8.74 18.86 14.62
CA ALA A 39 10.10 18.69 14.10
C ALA A 39 10.33 19.33 12.71
N ASN A 40 9.24 19.72 12.02
CA ASN A 40 9.27 20.29 10.68
C ASN A 40 8.73 21.73 10.62
N ASN A 41 8.45 22.37 11.77
CA ASN A 41 7.86 23.71 11.86
C ASN A 41 6.56 23.88 11.05
N LYS A 42 5.65 22.91 11.13
CA LYS A 42 4.38 22.86 10.36
C LYS A 42 3.15 22.59 11.23
N LEU A 43 3.17 23.07 12.47
CA LEU A 43 2.10 22.84 13.45
C LEU A 43 0.74 23.44 13.01
N ASP A 44 0.77 24.53 12.23
CA ASP A 44 -0.38 25.18 11.62
C ASP A 44 -1.24 24.23 10.78
N LYS A 45 -0.68 23.11 10.31
CA LYS A 45 -1.37 22.12 9.46
C LYS A 45 -1.88 20.90 10.22
N LEU A 46 -1.76 20.88 11.55
CA LEU A 46 -2.02 19.67 12.34
C LEU A 46 -3.46 19.18 12.20
N GLU A 47 -4.45 20.06 12.39
CA GLU A 47 -5.87 19.70 12.34
C GLU A 47 -6.28 19.21 10.94
N GLU A 48 -5.93 19.96 9.89
CA GLU A 48 -6.17 19.57 8.49
C GLU A 48 -5.56 18.18 8.20
N ARG A 49 -4.34 17.93 8.69
CA ARG A 49 -3.63 16.66 8.47
C ARG A 49 -4.31 15.50 9.18
N VAL A 50 -4.74 15.70 10.43
CA VAL A 50 -5.48 14.69 11.22
C VAL A 50 -6.79 14.34 10.52
N ASP A 51 -7.58 15.35 10.15
CA ASP A 51 -8.87 15.13 9.50
C ASP A 51 -8.73 14.42 8.15
N LYS A 52 -7.74 14.81 7.35
CA LYS A 52 -7.46 14.16 6.08
C LYS A 52 -7.08 12.70 6.24
N ILE A 53 -6.24 12.36 7.22
CA ILE A 53 -5.81 10.98 7.48
C ILE A 53 -6.97 10.16 8.03
N ASN A 54 -7.76 10.71 8.95
CA ASN A 54 -8.93 10.05 9.49
C ASN A 54 -9.96 9.75 8.39
N LEU A 55 -10.28 10.73 7.55
CA LEU A 55 -11.20 10.55 6.41
C LEU A 55 -10.66 9.53 5.39
N SER A 56 -9.36 9.58 5.07
CA SER A 56 -8.73 8.60 4.19
C SER A 56 -8.81 7.18 4.75
N THR A 57 -8.67 7.03 6.07
CA THR A 57 -8.74 5.74 6.76
C THR A 57 -10.15 5.18 6.69
N ILE A 58 -11.16 5.99 7.05
CA ILE A 58 -12.58 5.60 6.98
C ILE A 58 -12.97 5.19 5.55
N ASN A 59 -12.61 6.01 4.56
CA ASN A 59 -12.89 5.72 3.16
C ASN A 59 -12.22 4.44 2.69
N SER A 60 -10.97 4.21 3.09
CA SER A 60 -10.23 2.99 2.74
C SER A 60 -10.88 1.73 3.31
N LEU A 61 -11.33 1.77 4.57
CA LEU A 61 -12.04 0.66 5.20
C LEU A 61 -13.37 0.38 4.51
N ARG A 62 -14.15 1.43 4.21
CA ARG A 62 -15.39 1.33 3.44
C ARG A 62 -15.14 0.63 2.10
N ILE A 63 -14.13 1.07 1.34
CA ILE A 63 -13.78 0.47 0.04
C ILE A 63 -13.52 -1.03 0.20
N ILE A 64 -12.71 -1.46 1.17
CA ILE A 64 -12.42 -2.87 1.37
C ILE A 64 -13.67 -3.66 1.78
N GLN A 65 -14.49 -3.13 2.69
CA GLN A 65 -15.69 -3.80 3.20
C GLN A 65 -16.77 -3.94 2.12
N GLU A 66 -16.95 -2.94 1.27
CA GLU A 66 -17.93 -2.94 0.17
C GLU A 66 -17.42 -3.67 -1.09
N SER A 67 -16.10 -3.80 -1.24
CA SER A 67 -15.52 -4.52 -2.38
C SER A 67 -15.77 -6.03 -2.28
N LYS A 68 -15.97 -6.66 -3.44
CA LYS A 68 -15.99 -8.13 -3.58
C LYS A 68 -14.58 -8.71 -3.73
N ILE A 69 -13.55 -8.01 -3.24
CA ILE A 69 -12.17 -8.47 -3.39
C ILE A 69 -11.98 -9.81 -2.64
N PRO A 70 -11.40 -10.84 -3.28
CA PRO A 70 -11.05 -12.07 -2.58
C PRO A 70 -10.15 -11.77 -1.39
N ARG A 71 -10.50 -12.28 -0.20
CA ARG A 71 -9.76 -12.01 1.04
C ARG A 71 -8.29 -12.40 0.93
N LYS A 72 -7.96 -13.44 0.17
CA LYS A 72 -6.58 -13.82 -0.15
C LYS A 72 -5.74 -12.69 -0.76
N TYR A 73 -6.33 -11.75 -1.51
CA TYR A 73 -5.61 -10.61 -2.10
C TYR A 73 -5.27 -9.52 -1.09
N ILE A 74 -5.83 -9.56 0.11
CA ILE A 74 -5.53 -8.63 1.20
C ILE A 74 -4.98 -9.37 2.43
N ALA A 75 -4.22 -10.45 2.19
CA ALA A 75 -3.64 -11.30 3.24
C ALA A 75 -4.70 -11.83 4.23
N ASN A 76 -5.83 -12.29 3.71
CA ASN A 76 -6.96 -12.80 4.48
C ASN A 76 -7.47 -11.83 5.56
N ALA A 77 -7.45 -10.53 5.27
CA ALA A 77 -7.85 -9.49 6.21
C ALA A 77 -9.27 -9.70 6.75
N ASN A 78 -9.37 -9.86 8.06
CA ASN A 78 -10.60 -9.74 8.84
C ASN A 78 -10.67 -8.32 9.43
N ILE A 79 -11.77 -7.62 9.22
CA ILE A 79 -11.98 -6.25 9.71
C ILE A 79 -13.18 -6.27 10.62
N GLN A 80 -12.96 -6.06 11.91
CA GLN A 80 -14.02 -6.01 12.93
C GLN A 80 -13.78 -4.80 13.83
N ASP A 81 -14.82 -3.98 13.98
CA ASP A 81 -14.76 -2.71 14.71
C ASP A 81 -13.60 -1.83 14.22
N ASN A 82 -12.61 -1.58 15.08
CA ASN A 82 -11.40 -0.81 14.79
C ASN A 82 -10.14 -1.69 14.68
N ILE A 83 -10.30 -2.99 14.47
CA ILE A 83 -9.20 -3.96 14.40
C ILE A 83 -9.19 -4.61 13.02
N ILE A 84 -7.98 -4.72 12.46
CA ILE A 84 -7.69 -5.46 11.24
C ILE A 84 -6.73 -6.58 11.61
N GLU A 85 -7.11 -7.82 11.33
CA GLU A 85 -6.24 -8.99 11.46
C GLU A 85 -5.89 -9.51 10.08
N GLN A 86 -4.61 -9.70 9.79
CA GLN A 86 -4.10 -10.22 8.52
C GLN A 86 -3.13 -11.37 8.76
N ASP A 87 -3.03 -12.27 7.79
CA ASP A 87 -1.91 -13.21 7.73
C ASP A 87 -0.60 -12.44 7.60
N LYS A 88 0.42 -12.89 8.32
CA LYS A 88 1.78 -12.37 8.16
C LYS A 88 2.34 -12.83 6.82
N VAL A 89 2.99 -11.90 6.13
CA VAL A 89 3.61 -12.11 4.83
C VAL A 89 5.01 -11.53 4.82
N ILE A 90 5.84 -11.95 3.85
CA ILE A 90 7.15 -11.34 3.61
C ILE A 90 6.91 -10.03 2.85
N LEU A 91 7.48 -8.91 3.30
CA LEU A 91 7.31 -7.65 2.55
C LEU A 91 7.93 -7.79 1.16
N LEU A 92 7.25 -7.25 0.14
CA LEU A 92 7.72 -7.38 -1.25
C LEU A 92 9.14 -6.83 -1.41
N GLY A 93 9.46 -5.71 -0.73
CA GLY A 93 10.80 -5.15 -0.75
C GLY A 93 11.87 -6.01 -0.07
N GLU A 94 11.51 -6.71 1.01
CA GLU A 94 12.43 -7.67 1.66
C GLU A 94 12.75 -8.82 0.70
N LYS A 95 11.74 -9.39 0.05
CA LYS A 95 11.93 -10.49 -0.90
C LYS A 95 12.75 -10.09 -2.12
N ILE A 96 12.49 -8.90 -2.68
CA ILE A 96 13.28 -8.35 -3.79
C ILE A 96 14.75 -8.20 -3.39
N ASN A 97 15.02 -7.60 -2.22
CA ASN A 97 16.38 -7.39 -1.77
C ASN A 97 17.12 -8.70 -1.47
N GLU A 98 16.43 -9.71 -0.93
CA GLU A 98 16.96 -11.07 -0.77
C GLU A 98 17.42 -11.65 -2.11
N LEU A 99 16.56 -11.61 -3.14
CA LEU A 99 16.87 -12.11 -4.48
C LEU A 99 18.06 -11.38 -5.12
N ILE A 100 18.16 -10.06 -4.92
CA ILE A 100 19.29 -9.29 -5.45
C ILE A 100 20.60 -9.68 -4.76
N ARG A 101 20.61 -9.83 -3.43
CA ARG A 101 21.81 -10.27 -2.69
C ARG A 101 22.25 -11.67 -3.08
N SER A 102 21.32 -12.55 -3.44
CA SER A 102 21.63 -13.89 -3.94
C SER A 102 21.96 -13.94 -5.44
N GLY A 103 22.08 -12.81 -6.13
CA GLY A 103 22.39 -12.74 -7.56
C GLY A 103 21.23 -13.09 -8.50
N ASN A 104 20.00 -13.22 -7.99
CA ASN A 104 18.82 -13.62 -8.76
C ASN A 104 17.99 -12.40 -9.24
N GLU A 105 18.64 -11.49 -9.97
CA GLU A 105 18.00 -10.26 -10.50
C GLU A 105 16.80 -10.57 -11.41
N LYS A 106 16.87 -11.66 -12.17
CA LYS A 106 15.79 -12.08 -13.08
C LYS A 106 14.48 -12.35 -12.32
N GLU A 107 14.55 -13.06 -11.20
CA GLU A 107 13.37 -13.35 -10.39
C GLU A 107 12.84 -12.09 -9.68
N ALA A 108 13.74 -11.18 -9.26
CA ALA A 108 13.34 -9.89 -8.71
C ALA A 108 12.53 -9.06 -9.74
N LYS A 109 12.95 -9.04 -11.01
CA LYS A 109 12.19 -8.40 -12.10
C LYS A 109 10.86 -9.10 -12.36
N ARG A 110 10.81 -10.43 -12.30
CA ARG A 110 9.57 -11.20 -12.44
C ARG A 110 8.55 -10.85 -11.34
N LEU A 111 8.98 -10.64 -10.10
CA LEU A 111 8.10 -10.15 -9.03
C LEU A 111 7.52 -8.75 -9.33
N ILE A 112 8.30 -7.87 -9.97
CA ILE A 112 7.81 -6.57 -10.43
C ILE A 112 6.75 -6.73 -11.52
N GLU A 113 6.92 -7.67 -12.45
CA GLU A 113 5.90 -7.97 -13.46
C GLU A 113 4.59 -8.43 -12.82
N TYR A 114 4.68 -9.38 -11.88
CA TYR A 114 3.51 -9.87 -11.13
C TYR A 114 2.86 -8.78 -10.28
N LEU A 115 3.63 -7.86 -9.71
CA LEU A 115 3.10 -6.71 -8.98
C LEU A 115 2.24 -5.83 -9.90
N ILE A 116 2.73 -5.51 -11.10
CA ILE A 116 1.99 -4.67 -12.06
C ILE A 116 0.69 -5.36 -12.48
N ASP A 117 0.73 -6.66 -12.75
CA ASP A 117 -0.46 -7.44 -13.10
C ASP A 117 -1.44 -7.51 -11.91
N PHE A 118 -0.93 -7.58 -10.68
CA PHE A 118 -1.75 -7.52 -9.47
C PHE A 118 -2.39 -6.14 -9.26
N ILE A 119 -1.68 -5.04 -9.52
CA ILE A 119 -2.25 -3.68 -9.49
C ILE A 119 -3.43 -3.56 -10.47
N ILE A 120 -3.27 -4.07 -11.69
CA ILE A 120 -4.36 -4.12 -12.68
C ILE A 120 -5.50 -5.01 -12.20
N THR A 121 -5.19 -6.12 -11.52
CA THR A 121 -6.19 -6.97 -10.88
C THR A 121 -6.98 -6.20 -9.82
N LEU A 122 -6.36 -5.38 -8.97
CA LEU A 122 -7.04 -4.54 -7.98
C LEU A 122 -7.99 -3.52 -8.63
N TRP A 123 -7.67 -3.01 -9.83
CA TRP A 123 -8.57 -2.12 -10.57
C TRP A 123 -9.91 -2.78 -10.93
N ASN A 124 -9.92 -4.11 -11.14
CA ASN A 124 -11.16 -4.89 -11.34
C ASN A 124 -12.03 -5.00 -10.08
N TYR A 125 -11.57 -4.45 -8.96
CA TYR A 125 -12.31 -4.32 -7.71
C TYR A 125 -12.47 -2.86 -7.28
N LYS A 126 -12.21 -1.90 -8.19
CA LYS A 126 -12.20 -0.45 -7.91
C LYS A 126 -11.25 -0.04 -6.78
N ILE A 127 -10.16 -0.78 -6.58
CA ILE A 127 -9.15 -0.50 -5.56
C ILE A 127 -7.91 0.08 -6.23
N HIS A 128 -7.47 1.24 -5.75
CA HIS A 128 -6.21 1.86 -6.18
C HIS A 128 -5.37 2.31 -4.99
N GLU A 129 -4.14 1.78 -4.87
CA GLU A 129 -3.17 2.18 -3.85
C GLU A 129 -2.52 3.52 -4.23
N ASN A 130 -2.61 4.52 -3.35
CA ASN A 130 -2.27 5.91 -3.72
C ASN A 130 -0.78 6.24 -3.65
N THR A 131 0.01 5.50 -2.89
CA THR A 131 1.39 5.89 -2.56
C THR A 131 2.41 5.40 -3.57
N TYR A 132 2.13 4.28 -4.24
CA TYR A 132 3.05 3.50 -5.07
C TYR A 132 4.30 3.04 -4.31
N LYS A 133 4.22 2.93 -2.98
CA LYS A 133 5.30 2.37 -2.14
C LYS A 133 5.26 0.85 -2.20
N PHE A 134 5.51 0.30 -3.39
CA PHE A 134 5.29 -1.12 -3.64
C PHE A 134 6.07 -2.05 -2.70
N TYR A 135 7.23 -1.59 -2.22
CA TYR A 135 8.09 -2.35 -1.32
C TYR A 135 7.50 -2.56 0.08
N SER A 136 6.54 -1.74 0.51
CA SER A 136 5.95 -1.78 1.85
C SER A 136 4.43 -1.97 1.87
N CYS A 137 3.73 -1.61 0.78
CA CYS A 137 2.29 -1.77 0.70
C CYS A 137 1.85 -3.17 0.24
N TYR A 138 2.79 -3.97 -0.28
CA TYR A 138 2.54 -5.33 -0.78
C TYR A 138 3.45 -6.34 -0.09
N GLY A 139 3.01 -7.59 -0.07
CA GLY A 139 3.79 -8.71 0.44
C GLY A 139 3.58 -10.00 -0.35
N ILE A 140 4.37 -11.01 -0.01
CA ILE A 140 4.34 -12.35 -0.59
C ILE A 140 3.76 -13.31 0.45
N ASP A 141 2.61 -13.92 0.14
CA ASP A 141 1.96 -14.90 1.00
C ASP A 141 2.69 -16.27 0.99
N LYS A 142 2.25 -17.20 1.84
CA LYS A 142 2.81 -18.56 1.94
C LYS A 142 2.74 -19.39 0.64
N ASN A 143 1.91 -18.95 -0.31
CA ASN A 143 1.72 -19.60 -1.61
C ASN A 143 2.46 -18.84 -2.73
N ASN A 144 3.37 -17.93 -2.39
CA ASN A 144 4.10 -17.06 -3.32
C ASN A 144 3.23 -16.11 -4.15
N ASN A 145 2.03 -15.76 -3.68
CA ASN A 145 1.20 -14.74 -4.33
C ASN A 145 1.50 -13.35 -3.76
N ILE A 146 1.40 -12.33 -4.63
CA ILE A 146 1.43 -10.94 -4.21
C ILE A 146 0.07 -10.56 -3.62
N VAL A 147 0.09 -9.92 -2.45
CA VAL A 147 -1.10 -9.45 -1.74
C VAL A 147 -0.92 -7.99 -1.30
N LEU A 148 -2.02 -7.23 -1.22
CA LEU A 148 -2.06 -5.86 -0.71
C LEU A 148 -2.17 -5.91 0.81
N ILE A 149 -1.12 -5.47 1.51
CA ILE A 149 -1.08 -5.51 2.97
C ILE A 149 -1.35 -4.16 3.61
N ASP A 150 -1.05 -3.05 2.94
CA ASP A 150 -1.40 -1.72 3.42
C ASP A 150 -2.48 -1.12 2.54
N PHE A 151 -3.72 -1.27 3.00
CA PHE A 151 -4.89 -0.75 2.31
C PHE A 151 -5.48 0.48 2.98
N LEU A 152 -4.80 1.13 3.95
CA LEU A 152 -5.33 2.34 4.61
C LEU A 152 -5.08 3.64 3.84
N GLU A 153 -4.43 3.55 2.67
CA GLU A 153 -4.19 4.66 1.74
C GLU A 153 -4.68 4.32 0.32
N ILE A 154 -5.87 3.71 0.19
CA ILE A 154 -6.48 3.40 -1.11
C ILE A 154 -7.53 4.41 -1.53
N THR A 155 -8.03 4.30 -2.77
CA THR A 155 -9.11 5.13 -3.31
C THR A 155 -9.91 4.36 -4.36
N ASP A 156 -11.22 4.62 -4.43
CA ASP A 156 -12.16 4.18 -5.47
C ASP A 156 -12.66 5.36 -6.34
N ASP A 157 -12.19 6.57 -6.07
CA ASP A 157 -12.41 7.76 -6.89
C ASP A 157 -11.69 7.64 -8.25
N ARG A 158 -12.48 7.42 -9.31
CA ARG A 158 -12.00 7.27 -10.68
C ARG A 158 -11.27 8.50 -11.21
N GLU A 159 -11.71 9.71 -10.87
CA GLU A 159 -11.07 10.94 -11.34
C GLU A 159 -9.70 11.12 -10.70
N LYS A 160 -9.61 10.86 -9.39
CA LYS A 160 -8.34 10.88 -8.67
C LYS A 160 -7.37 9.86 -9.27
N VAL A 161 -7.80 8.63 -9.55
CA VAL A 161 -6.92 7.62 -10.18
C VAL A 161 -6.49 8.05 -11.58
N THR A 162 -7.40 8.58 -12.39
CA THR A 162 -7.10 9.11 -13.73
C THR A 162 -6.01 10.18 -13.66
N LYS A 163 -6.12 11.14 -12.75
CA LYS A 163 -5.11 12.18 -12.52
C LYS A 163 -3.76 11.57 -12.09
N GLN A 164 -3.75 10.55 -11.25
CA GLN A 164 -2.51 9.89 -10.82
C GLN A 164 -1.80 9.12 -11.95
N ILE A 165 -2.58 8.48 -12.83
CA ILE A 165 -2.06 7.78 -14.01
C ILE A 165 -1.48 8.78 -15.02
N MET A 166 -2.21 9.84 -15.34
CA MET A 166 -1.74 10.89 -16.25
C MET A 166 -0.45 11.54 -15.75
N ASN A 167 -0.38 11.82 -14.44
CA ASN A 167 0.81 12.39 -13.81
C ASN A 167 1.90 11.37 -13.51
N LYS A 168 1.71 10.10 -13.87
CA LYS A 168 2.66 8.99 -13.63
C LYS A 168 3.20 9.01 -12.21
N LYS A 169 2.33 9.01 -11.20
CA LYS A 169 2.72 9.25 -9.78
C LYS A 169 3.79 8.29 -9.25
N TRP A 170 3.96 7.13 -9.88
CA TRP A 170 5.04 6.16 -9.62
C TRP A 170 6.44 6.61 -10.10
N ASN A 171 6.52 7.57 -11.02
CA ASN A 171 7.76 8.10 -11.60
C ASN A 171 8.46 9.09 -10.66
N LYS A 172 8.80 8.60 -9.45
CA LYS A 172 9.45 9.34 -8.38
C LYS A 172 10.57 8.49 -7.77
N PRO A 173 11.72 8.38 -8.46
CA PRO A 173 12.84 7.52 -8.06
C PRO A 173 13.29 7.73 -6.61
N GLU A 174 13.19 8.97 -6.11
CA GLU A 174 13.54 9.35 -4.74
C GLU A 174 12.75 8.59 -3.68
N ARG A 175 11.58 8.03 -4.02
CA ARG A 175 10.77 7.22 -3.09
C ARG A 175 11.32 5.82 -2.84
N TYR A 176 12.21 5.35 -3.71
CA TYR A 176 12.78 4.00 -3.67
C TYR A 176 14.22 4.00 -3.14
N PHE A 177 14.86 5.17 -3.08
CA PHE A 177 16.25 5.33 -2.65
C PHE A 177 16.49 4.70 -1.27
N GLY A 178 17.50 3.83 -1.18
CA GLY A 178 17.85 3.12 0.04
C GLY A 178 16.85 2.06 0.51
N LYS A 179 15.76 1.82 -0.24
CA LYS A 179 14.75 0.79 0.05
C LYS A 179 14.81 -0.38 -0.91
N ILE A 180 15.06 -0.09 -2.18
CA ILE A 180 15.13 -1.07 -3.28
C ILE A 180 16.36 -0.75 -4.15
N ASP A 181 16.96 -1.78 -4.73
CA ASP A 181 18.03 -1.62 -5.72
C ASP A 181 17.59 -0.73 -6.89
N LYS A 182 18.49 0.18 -7.31
CA LYS A 182 18.18 1.18 -8.36
C LYS A 182 17.73 0.52 -9.67
N LYS A 183 18.35 -0.57 -10.09
CA LYS A 183 17.97 -1.25 -11.35
C LYS A 183 16.56 -1.81 -11.27
N ILE A 184 16.16 -2.30 -10.10
CA ILE A 184 14.80 -2.81 -9.89
C ILE A 184 13.78 -1.68 -9.83
N SER A 185 14.09 -0.56 -9.17
CA SER A 185 13.20 0.60 -9.19
C SER A 185 13.04 1.21 -10.59
N ASP A 186 14.14 1.29 -11.37
CA ASP A 186 14.11 1.77 -12.74
C ASP A 186 13.24 0.85 -13.62
N TYR A 187 13.41 -0.47 -13.46
CA TYR A 187 12.60 -1.47 -14.16
C TYR A 187 11.11 -1.39 -13.81
N PHE A 188 10.78 -1.17 -12.53
CA PHE A 188 9.39 -0.91 -12.11
C PHE A 188 8.80 0.32 -12.79
N ILE A 189 9.53 1.44 -12.84
CA ILE A 189 9.06 2.68 -13.48
C ILE A 189 8.84 2.46 -14.97
N GLU A 190 9.77 1.79 -15.66
CA GLU A 190 9.64 1.45 -17.08
C GLU A 190 8.37 0.62 -17.34
N LEU A 191 8.20 -0.47 -16.57
CA LEU A 191 7.05 -1.36 -16.76
C LEU A 191 5.73 -0.69 -16.38
N ALA A 192 5.71 0.12 -15.31
CA ALA A 192 4.55 0.90 -14.91
C ALA A 192 4.16 1.91 -16.00
N ASN A 193 5.12 2.62 -16.60
CA ASN A 193 4.87 3.52 -17.73
C ASN A 193 4.27 2.80 -18.94
N LYS A 194 4.68 1.56 -19.17
CA LYS A 194 4.19 0.74 -20.28
C LYS A 194 2.80 0.16 -20.03
N LYS A 195 2.53 -0.34 -18.83
CA LYS A 195 1.32 -1.12 -18.52
C LYS A 195 0.23 -0.33 -17.79
N LEU A 196 0.58 0.58 -16.89
CA LEU A 196 -0.38 1.36 -16.09
C LEU A 196 -0.87 2.59 -16.87
N THR A 197 -1.52 2.36 -18.00
CA THR A 197 -2.03 3.43 -18.89
C THR A 197 -3.49 3.76 -18.60
N LEU A 198 -3.98 4.90 -19.10
CA LEU A 198 -5.42 5.24 -19.03
C LEU A 198 -6.28 4.20 -19.75
N LYS A 199 -5.80 3.67 -20.88
CA LYS A 199 -6.50 2.61 -21.62
C LYS A 199 -6.66 1.36 -20.75
N THR A 200 -5.56 0.85 -20.19
CA THR A 200 -5.57 -0.31 -19.28
C THR A 200 -6.50 -0.07 -18.09
N PHE A 201 -6.45 1.13 -17.52
CA PHE A 201 -7.33 1.51 -16.42
C PHE A 201 -8.80 1.49 -16.81
N GLN A 202 -9.18 2.11 -17.93
CA GLN A 202 -10.57 2.12 -18.40
C GLN A 202 -11.09 0.71 -18.72
N GLU A 203 -10.24 -0.17 -19.25
CA GLU A 203 -10.57 -1.56 -19.53
C GLU A 203 -10.82 -2.37 -18.24
N ASN A 204 -10.05 -2.09 -17.18
CA ASN A 204 -10.06 -2.87 -15.95
C ASN A 204 -10.83 -2.24 -14.79
N TRP A 205 -11.26 -0.98 -14.88
CA TRP A 205 -12.01 -0.30 -13.81
C TRP A 205 -13.50 -0.66 -13.83
N ARG A 206 -13.81 -1.91 -13.51
CA ARG A 206 -15.17 -2.49 -13.52
C ARG A 206 -15.41 -3.23 -12.21
N LEU A 207 -16.68 -3.38 -11.82
CA LEU A 207 -17.04 -4.31 -10.73
C LEU A 207 -17.12 -5.71 -11.32
N LYS A 208 -16.25 -6.61 -10.86
CA LYS A 208 -16.50 -8.06 -10.97
C LYS A 208 -17.36 -8.54 -9.80
#